data_AF-A0A1B7MIV5-F1
#
_entry.id   AF-A0A1B7MIV5-F1
#
_cell.length_a   1.000
_cell.length_b   1.000
_cell.length_c   1.000
_cell.angle_alpha   90.00
_cell.angle_beta   90.00
_cell.angle_gamma   90.00
#
_symmetry.space_group_name_H-M   'P 1'
#
loop_
_entity.id
_entity.type
_entity.pdbx_description
1 polymer ?
#
loop_
_entity_poly.entity_id
_entity_poly.type
_entity_poly.pdbx_seq_one_letter_code
_entity_poly.pdbx_strand_id
1 'polypeptide(L)'
;MTVVSNDPSLWPIINLLRQTSYANVASLAVVVYDLVLTSGQEFELVWRQRWSFMTFLYLGANYTGIPYIVATMLQELPSVSSSDTVCLVYYYLENCIDVVVNAMLSVIVIIRLYVMYQRSRKMLVFLVIIFLTVQIACVVLGVIQARHTLADEDIFSGMHMCSYYIHSQNPSLIEITWILGTVWEILALCLAVWISAKHSRELQRTSTGWAVADCLTILIKSHVFYFASFVCVSCLQLSYFSPTLDSTSVGSEIYSGLLQFVTVVQSFVLGPRLILGVREYHAKLVADSDDGIGMTSIVFQERIYITTGGGV
;
A
#
# COMPACT_ATOMS: atom_id res chain seq x y z
N MET A 1 29.84 -6.15 19.35
CA MET A 1 30.39 -6.33 20.73
C MET A 1 29.21 -6.26 21.68
N THR A 2 28.94 -7.28 22.50
CA THR A 2 27.69 -7.29 23.29
C THR A 2 27.74 -6.26 24.42
N VAL A 3 26.85 -5.26 24.38
CA VAL A 3 26.74 -4.24 25.44
C VAL A 3 25.64 -4.66 26.41
N VAL A 4 26.01 -4.94 27.66
CA VAL A 4 25.04 -5.28 28.71
C VAL A 4 24.82 -4.04 29.58
N SER A 5 23.59 -3.53 29.61
CA SER A 5 23.24 -2.37 30.46
C SER A 5 21.92 -2.55 31.20
N ASN A 6 21.94 -2.22 32.49
CA ASN A 6 20.78 -2.27 33.40
C ASN A 6 20.42 -0.87 33.94
N ASP A 7 20.82 0.18 33.21
CA ASP A 7 20.59 1.56 33.63
C ASP A 7 19.11 1.97 33.42
N PRO A 8 18.40 2.50 34.44
CA PRO A 8 17.04 3.03 34.30
C PRO A 8 16.90 4.15 33.24
N SER A 9 17.99 4.78 32.81
CA SER A 9 17.99 5.70 31.67
C SER A 9 17.49 5.08 30.35
N LEU A 10 17.46 3.74 30.26
CA LEU A 10 17.04 2.97 29.08
C LEU A 10 15.55 2.63 29.06
N TRP A 11 14.80 2.92 30.13
CA TRP A 11 13.37 2.62 30.22
C TRP A 11 12.51 3.24 29.10
N PRO A 12 12.77 4.47 28.61
CA PRO A 12 12.03 5.02 27.47
C PRO A 12 12.20 4.19 26.20
N ILE A 13 13.39 3.66 25.94
CA ILE A 13 13.67 2.81 24.77
C ILE A 13 12.91 1.49 24.89
N ILE A 14 12.91 0.88 26.08
CA ILE A 14 12.16 -0.34 26.35
C ILE A 14 10.65 -0.12 26.17
N ASN A 15 10.13 1.01 26.66
CA ASN A 15 8.72 1.35 26.48
C ASN A 15 8.36 1.56 25.01
N LEU A 16 9.20 2.28 24.25
CA LEU A 16 9.03 2.50 22.82
C LEU A 16 8.90 1.17 22.07
N LEU A 17 9.82 0.23 22.32
CA LEU A 17 9.81 -1.08 21.69
C LEU A 17 8.53 -1.85 22.03
N ARG A 18 8.15 -1.85 23.31
CA ARG A 18 6.93 -2.50 23.76
C ARG A 18 5.68 -1.92 23.09
N GLN A 19 5.62 -0.60 22.87
CA GLN A 19 4.52 0.03 22.13
C GLN A 19 4.51 -0.41 20.66
N THR A 20 5.67 -0.45 20.02
CA THR A 20 5.80 -0.96 18.64
C THR A 20 5.38 -2.43 18.54
N SER A 21 5.75 -3.27 19.50
CA SER A 21 5.28 -4.66 19.56
C SER A 21 3.76 -4.76 19.68
N TYR A 22 3.13 -4.01 20.58
CA TYR A 22 1.68 -4.01 20.68
C TYR A 22 1.00 -3.52 19.39
N ALA A 23 1.57 -2.50 18.74
CA ALA A 23 1.09 -2.02 17.45
C ALA A 23 1.24 -3.06 16.34
N ASN A 24 2.37 -3.78 16.29
CA ASN A 24 2.59 -4.87 15.34
C ASN A 24 1.55 -6.00 15.57
N VAL A 25 1.17 -6.30 16.83
CA VAL A 25 0.22 -7.39 17.14
C VAL A 25 -1.17 -6.98 16.67
N ALA A 26 -1.55 -5.74 16.98
CA ALA A 26 -2.81 -5.16 16.51
C ALA A 26 -2.87 -5.13 14.98
N SER A 27 -1.76 -4.79 14.32
CA SER A 27 -1.66 -4.76 12.86
C SER A 27 -1.80 -6.14 12.25
N LEU A 28 -1.13 -7.15 12.82
CA LEU A 28 -1.27 -8.55 12.39
C LEU A 28 -2.72 -9.02 12.52
N ALA A 29 -3.38 -8.71 13.63
CA ALA A 29 -4.78 -9.07 13.84
C ALA A 29 -5.69 -8.44 12.77
N VAL A 30 -5.47 -7.16 12.43
CA VAL A 30 -6.24 -6.47 11.38
C VAL A 30 -5.97 -7.07 10.00
N VAL A 31 -4.71 -7.35 9.64
CA VAL A 31 -4.36 -7.95 8.34
C VAL A 31 -4.95 -9.35 8.20
N VAL A 32 -4.84 -10.19 9.24
CA VAL A 32 -5.44 -11.53 9.25
C VAL A 32 -6.96 -11.44 9.19
N TYR A 33 -7.57 -10.54 9.95
CA TYR A 33 -9.02 -10.31 9.91
C TYR A 33 -9.48 -9.89 8.51
N ASP A 34 -8.74 -8.99 7.86
CA ASP A 34 -9.04 -8.58 6.49
C ASP A 34 -8.95 -9.75 5.51
N LEU A 35 -7.86 -10.52 5.57
CA LEU A 35 -7.64 -11.69 4.72
C LEU A 35 -8.78 -12.71 4.86
N VAL A 36 -9.24 -12.97 6.09
CA VAL A 36 -10.36 -13.87 6.34
C VAL A 36 -11.64 -13.32 5.72
N LEU A 37 -11.90 -12.02 5.85
CA LEU A 37 -13.08 -11.36 5.30
C LEU A 37 -13.07 -11.35 3.76
N THR A 38 -11.92 -11.12 3.14
CA THR A 38 -11.76 -11.05 1.68
C THR A 38 -11.63 -12.43 1.03
N SER A 39 -11.29 -13.48 1.78
CA SER A 39 -11.03 -14.83 1.25
C SER A 39 -12.12 -15.37 0.31
N GLY A 40 -13.40 -15.14 0.63
CA GLY A 40 -14.52 -15.56 -0.22
C GLY A 40 -14.52 -14.85 -1.57
N GLN A 41 -14.33 -13.53 -1.55
CA GLN A 41 -14.23 -12.72 -2.77
C GLN A 41 -12.96 -13.04 -3.57
N GLU A 42 -11.84 -13.29 -2.89
CA GLU A 42 -10.57 -13.68 -3.50
C GLU A 42 -10.70 -14.96 -4.30
N PHE A 43 -11.37 -15.97 -3.75
CA PHE A 43 -11.56 -17.25 -4.43
C PHE A 43 -12.27 -17.06 -5.78
N GLU A 44 -13.33 -16.25 -5.80
CA GLU A 44 -14.13 -16.02 -7.00
C GLU A 44 -13.47 -15.07 -8.01
N LEU A 45 -12.88 -13.96 -7.54
CA LEU A 45 -12.38 -12.88 -8.39
C LEU A 45 -10.90 -13.00 -8.75
N VAL A 46 -10.12 -13.78 -7.99
CA VAL A 46 -8.68 -13.91 -8.17
C VAL A 46 -8.31 -15.33 -8.59
N TRP A 47 -8.76 -16.33 -7.83
CA TRP A 47 -8.37 -17.73 -8.06
C TRP A 47 -9.11 -18.39 -9.22
N ARG A 48 -10.41 -18.09 -9.40
CA ARG A 48 -11.22 -18.65 -10.50
C ARG A 48 -10.99 -17.96 -11.85
N GLN A 49 -10.36 -16.78 -11.85
CA GLN A 49 -10.14 -15.97 -13.06
C GLN A 49 -8.76 -16.24 -13.67
N ARG A 50 -8.55 -15.84 -14.94
CA ARG A 50 -7.24 -15.95 -15.60
C ARG A 50 -6.21 -15.10 -14.88
N TRP A 51 -5.04 -15.68 -14.64
CA TRP A 51 -3.92 -15.00 -13.99
C TRP A 51 -3.49 -13.81 -14.83
N SER A 52 -3.65 -12.61 -14.27
CA SER A 52 -3.27 -11.33 -14.86
C SER A 52 -2.13 -10.70 -14.05
N PHE A 53 -1.37 -9.77 -14.63
CA PHE A 53 -0.35 -8.98 -13.93
C PHE A 53 -0.87 -8.37 -12.62
N MET A 54 -2.12 -7.89 -12.62
CA MET A 54 -2.78 -7.32 -11.44
C MET A 54 -3.04 -8.36 -10.34
N THR A 55 -3.09 -9.65 -10.69
CA THR A 55 -3.21 -10.77 -9.74
C THR A 55 -1.90 -11.00 -9.01
N PHE A 56 -0.76 -10.94 -9.72
CA PHE A 56 0.55 -11.02 -9.08
C PHE A 56 0.81 -9.85 -8.13
N LEU A 57 0.46 -8.62 -8.53
CA LEU A 57 0.55 -7.46 -7.64
C LEU A 57 -0.34 -7.60 -6.40
N TYR A 58 -1.54 -8.14 -6.58
CA TYR A 58 -2.47 -8.39 -5.49
C TYR A 58 -1.93 -9.46 -4.52
N LEU A 59 -1.52 -10.62 -5.02
CA LEU A 59 -0.96 -11.69 -4.20
C LEU A 59 0.33 -11.25 -3.52
N GLY A 60 1.19 -10.52 -4.23
CA GLY A 60 2.40 -9.93 -3.66
C GLY A 60 2.08 -9.01 -2.49
N ALA A 61 1.24 -7.99 -2.70
CA ALA A 61 0.88 -7.06 -1.63
C ALA A 61 0.18 -7.75 -0.45
N ASN A 62 -0.77 -8.67 -0.70
CA ASN A 62 -1.55 -9.27 0.39
C ASN A 62 -0.74 -10.31 1.20
N TYR A 63 0.03 -11.17 0.53
CA TYR A 63 0.72 -12.28 1.18
C TYR A 63 2.12 -11.92 1.69
N THR A 64 2.70 -10.79 1.29
CA THR A 64 3.98 -10.31 1.87
C THR A 64 3.81 -9.64 3.22
N GLY A 65 2.61 -9.14 3.55
CA GLY A 65 2.34 -8.44 4.81
C GLY A 65 2.47 -9.33 6.05
N ILE A 66 1.92 -10.55 6.01
CA ILE A 66 1.98 -11.46 7.16
C ILE A 66 3.43 -11.88 7.48
N PRO A 67 4.24 -12.37 6.51
CA PRO A 67 5.65 -12.66 6.75
C PRO A 67 6.44 -11.45 7.23
N TYR A 68 6.14 -10.26 6.69
CA TYR A 68 6.79 -9.02 7.11
C TYR A 68 6.52 -8.71 8.60
N ILE A 69 5.26 -8.69 9.03
CA ILE A 69 4.90 -8.40 10.43
C ILE A 69 5.40 -9.51 11.37
N VAL A 70 5.38 -10.78 10.95
CA VAL A 70 5.93 -11.87 11.75
C VAL A 70 7.45 -11.75 11.89
N ALA A 71 8.15 -11.33 10.83
CA ALA A 71 9.60 -11.12 10.88
C ALA A 71 9.98 -9.97 11.82
N THR A 72 9.23 -8.85 11.82
CA THR A 72 9.47 -7.73 12.74
C THR A 72 9.20 -8.14 14.20
N MET A 73 8.13 -8.90 14.45
CA MET A 73 7.83 -9.48 15.76
C MET A 73 8.92 -10.39 16.32
N LEU A 74 9.53 -11.21 15.44
CA LEU A 74 10.58 -12.14 15.84
C LEU A 74 11.84 -11.42 16.33
N GLN A 75 12.10 -10.20 15.86
CA GLN A 75 13.22 -9.38 16.33
C GLN A 75 12.97 -8.75 17.70
N GLU A 76 11.70 -8.48 18.03
CA GLU A 76 11.30 -7.87 19.30
C GLU A 76 11.18 -8.90 20.44
N LEU A 77 11.26 -10.20 20.12
CA LEU A 77 11.20 -11.27 21.11
C LEU A 77 12.52 -11.35 21.91
N PRO A 78 12.48 -11.20 23.25
CA PRO A 78 13.68 -11.18 24.11
C PRO A 78 14.54 -12.46 24.10
N SER A 79 14.03 -13.54 23.53
CA SER A 79 14.50 -14.91 23.77
C SER A 79 15.51 -15.44 22.76
N VAL A 80 15.78 -14.73 21.65
CA VAL A 80 16.71 -15.20 20.61
C VAL A 80 17.99 -14.38 20.68
N SER A 81 19.05 -14.94 21.28
CA SER A 81 20.40 -14.40 21.12
C SER A 81 20.72 -14.33 19.64
N SER A 82 20.88 -13.09 19.16
CA SER A 82 21.01 -12.80 17.75
C SER A 82 22.40 -12.21 17.56
N SER A 83 23.31 -13.00 16.98
CA SER A 83 24.64 -12.51 16.63
C SER A 83 24.54 -11.23 15.78
N ASP A 84 25.51 -10.33 15.91
CA ASP A 84 25.68 -9.12 15.09
C ASP A 84 25.41 -9.38 13.58
N THR A 85 25.82 -10.55 13.06
CA THR A 85 25.57 -10.96 11.66
C THR A 85 24.09 -11.19 11.37
N VAL A 86 23.37 -11.82 12.29
CA VAL A 86 21.92 -12.09 12.19
C VAL A 86 21.15 -10.77 12.20
N CYS A 87 21.50 -9.84 13.08
CA CYS A 87 20.92 -8.49 13.13
C CYS A 87 21.06 -7.74 11.79
N LEU A 88 22.22 -7.82 11.15
CA LEU A 88 22.46 -7.24 9.83
C LEU A 88 21.61 -7.92 8.74
N VAL A 89 21.58 -9.26 8.70
CA VAL A 89 20.77 -10.00 7.72
C VAL A 89 19.30 -9.61 7.81
N TYR A 90 18.76 -9.51 9.02
CA TYR A 90 17.40 -9.05 9.25
C TYR A 90 17.16 -7.64 8.75
N TYR A 91 18.05 -6.71 9.08
CA TYR A 91 17.98 -5.33 8.59
C TYR A 91 17.93 -5.28 7.06
N TYR A 92 18.79 -6.05 6.36
CA TYR A 92 18.78 -6.12 4.90
C TYR A 92 17.49 -6.71 4.34
N LEU A 93 16.97 -7.77 4.96
CA LEU A 93 15.73 -8.42 4.54
C LEU A 93 14.53 -7.47 4.69
N GLU A 94 14.45 -6.75 5.81
CA GLU A 94 13.36 -5.80 6.08
C GLU A 94 13.36 -4.65 5.07
N ASN A 95 14.53 -4.02 4.86
CA ASN A 95 14.68 -2.96 3.85
C ASN A 95 14.35 -3.46 2.44
N CYS A 96 14.74 -4.70 2.10
CA CYS A 96 14.43 -5.28 0.80
C CYS A 96 12.91 -5.49 0.63
N ILE A 97 12.23 -6.00 1.65
CA ILE A 97 10.78 -6.18 1.63
C ILE A 97 10.07 -4.83 1.50
N ASP A 98 10.48 -3.82 2.27
CA ASP A 98 9.87 -2.48 2.21
C ASP A 98 10.01 -1.86 0.81
N VAL A 99 11.20 -1.89 0.21
CA VAL A 99 11.42 -1.41 -1.16
C VAL A 99 10.53 -2.15 -2.16
N VAL A 100 10.41 -3.47 -2.03
CA VAL A 100 9.59 -4.29 -2.91
C VAL A 100 8.10 -3.94 -2.76
N VAL A 101 7.59 -3.82 -1.53
CA VAL A 101 6.19 -3.48 -1.26
C VAL A 101 5.88 -2.07 -1.78
N ASN A 102 6.72 -1.08 -1.48
CA ASN A 102 6.56 0.29 -1.97
C ASN A 102 6.60 0.37 -3.50
N ALA A 103 7.44 -0.44 -4.16
CA ALA A 103 7.44 -0.56 -5.61
C ALA A 103 6.13 -1.14 -6.14
N MET A 104 5.60 -2.21 -5.52
CA MET A 104 4.32 -2.79 -5.93
C MET A 104 3.16 -1.78 -5.77
N LEU A 105 3.09 -1.07 -4.64
CA LEU A 105 2.07 -0.06 -4.38
C LEU A 105 2.15 1.10 -5.38
N SER A 106 3.36 1.55 -5.70
CA SER A 106 3.59 2.58 -6.72
C SER A 106 3.15 2.12 -8.10
N VAL A 107 3.40 0.86 -8.48
CA VAL A 107 2.92 0.30 -9.75
C VAL A 107 1.37 0.27 -9.77
N ILE A 108 0.72 -0.08 -8.65
CA ILE A 108 -0.75 -0.03 -8.52
C ILE A 108 -1.25 1.41 -8.76
N VAL A 109 -0.59 2.41 -8.17
CA VAL A 109 -0.90 3.84 -8.38
C VAL A 109 -0.78 4.21 -9.85
N ILE A 110 0.31 3.82 -10.53
CA ILE A 110 0.53 4.11 -11.96
C ILE A 110 -0.57 3.50 -12.83
N ILE A 111 -0.92 2.23 -12.60
CA ILE A 111 -1.97 1.54 -13.37
C ILE A 111 -3.30 2.29 -13.21
N ARG A 112 -3.65 2.68 -11.98
CA ARG A 112 -4.90 3.41 -11.71
C ARG A 112 -4.92 4.77 -12.37
N LEU A 113 -3.85 5.56 -12.23
CA LEU A 113 -3.73 6.84 -12.92
C LEU A 113 -3.79 6.68 -14.43
N TYR A 114 -3.17 5.63 -14.98
CA TYR A 114 -3.22 5.32 -16.40
C TYR A 114 -4.66 5.03 -16.89
N VAL A 115 -5.45 4.29 -16.12
CA VAL A 115 -6.87 4.04 -16.40
C VAL A 115 -7.67 5.35 -16.30
N MET A 116 -7.45 6.15 -15.26
CA MET A 116 -8.12 7.46 -15.07
C MET A 116 -7.82 8.43 -16.22
N TYR A 117 -6.61 8.39 -16.78
CA TYR A 117 -6.19 9.19 -17.95
C TYR A 117 -6.58 8.54 -19.30
N GLN A 118 -7.66 7.74 -19.31
CA GLN A 118 -8.20 7.10 -20.52
C GLN A 118 -7.13 6.35 -21.32
N ARG A 119 -6.23 5.65 -20.62
CA ARG A 119 -5.22 4.78 -21.25
C ARG A 119 -4.19 5.55 -22.12
N SER A 120 -3.97 6.84 -21.84
CA SER A 120 -3.00 7.68 -22.56
C SER A 120 -1.56 7.18 -22.39
N ARG A 121 -0.93 6.74 -23.49
CA ARG A 121 0.45 6.25 -23.48
C ARG A 121 1.47 7.31 -23.08
N LYS A 122 1.22 8.58 -23.41
CA LYS A 122 2.10 9.70 -23.04
C LYS A 122 2.17 9.87 -21.52
N MET A 123 1.01 9.76 -20.86
CA MET A 123 0.91 9.85 -19.41
C MET A 123 1.58 8.66 -18.72
N LEU A 124 1.42 7.45 -19.26
CA LEU A 124 2.09 6.27 -18.74
C LEU A 124 3.62 6.41 -18.78
N VAL A 125 4.15 6.84 -19.92
CA VAL A 125 5.61 7.06 -20.07
C VAL A 125 6.10 8.11 -19.08
N PHE A 126 5.38 9.22 -18.93
CA PHE A 126 5.70 10.25 -17.94
C PHE A 126 5.74 9.71 -16.51
N LEU A 127 4.71 8.97 -16.09
CA LEU A 127 4.63 8.37 -14.75
C LEU A 127 5.73 7.35 -14.50
N VAL A 128 6.01 6.48 -15.48
CA VAL A 128 7.05 5.45 -15.37
C VAL A 128 8.43 6.07 -15.25
N ILE A 129 8.74 7.12 -16.02
CA ILE A 129 10.05 7.80 -15.93
C ILE A 129 10.26 8.40 -14.54
N ILE A 130 9.27 9.12 -14.01
CA ILE A 130 9.38 9.73 -12.68
C ILE A 130 9.50 8.64 -11.61
N PHE A 131 8.66 7.61 -11.66
CA PHE A 131 8.70 6.48 -10.74
C PHE A 131 10.08 5.80 -10.72
N LEU A 132 10.63 5.48 -11.90
CA LEU A 132 11.95 4.85 -11.99
C LEU A 132 13.05 5.76 -11.42
N THR A 133 12.96 7.07 -11.68
CA THR A 133 13.93 8.04 -11.17
C THR A 133 13.90 8.08 -9.64
N VAL A 134 12.70 8.15 -9.04
CA VAL A 134 12.52 8.13 -7.58
C VAL A 134 13.02 6.80 -7.01
N GLN A 135 12.66 5.66 -7.61
CA GLN A 135 13.07 4.36 -7.08
C GLN A 135 14.56 4.10 -7.17
N ILE A 136 15.21 4.51 -8.26
CA ILE A 136 16.67 4.41 -8.38
C ILE A 136 17.33 5.25 -7.28
N ALA A 137 16.84 6.47 -7.02
CA ALA A 137 17.35 7.31 -5.95
C ALA A 137 17.17 6.63 -4.58
N CYS A 138 15.98 6.11 -4.27
CA CYS A 138 15.71 5.40 -3.01
C CYS A 138 16.62 4.17 -2.83
N VAL A 139 16.79 3.35 -3.86
CA VAL A 139 17.67 2.16 -3.80
C VAL A 139 19.12 2.55 -3.58
N VAL A 140 19.62 3.58 -4.28
CA VAL A 140 21.00 4.06 -4.11
C VAL A 140 21.21 4.58 -2.69
N LEU A 141 20.29 5.40 -2.17
CA LEU A 141 20.36 5.93 -0.80
C LEU A 141 20.30 4.81 0.24
N GLY A 142 19.43 3.81 0.05
CA GLY A 142 19.32 2.64 0.92
C GLY A 142 20.59 1.78 0.92
N VAL A 143 21.22 1.57 -0.24
CA VAL A 143 22.51 0.85 -0.32
C VAL A 143 23.62 1.62 0.40
N ILE A 144 23.68 2.94 0.24
CA ILE A 144 24.65 3.79 0.95
C ILE A 144 24.42 3.66 2.47
N GLN A 145 23.18 3.79 2.92
CA GLN A 145 22.82 3.65 4.33
C GLN A 145 23.25 2.28 4.88
N ALA A 146 22.94 1.21 4.16
CA ALA A 146 23.22 -0.14 4.62
C ALA A 146 24.71 -0.50 4.60
N ARG A 147 25.57 0.26 3.89
CA ARG A 147 27.03 0.17 3.97
C ARG A 147 27.61 0.86 5.21
N HIS A 148 26.92 1.87 5.74
CA HIS A 148 27.34 2.66 6.89
C HIS A 148 26.66 2.25 8.20
N THR A 149 25.78 1.24 8.14
CA THR A 149 25.09 0.70 9.31
C THR A 149 25.94 -0.41 9.93
N LEU A 150 26.26 -0.26 11.21
CA LEU A 150 26.79 -1.31 12.06
C LEU A 150 25.66 -1.79 12.97
N ALA A 151 25.55 -3.10 13.17
CA ALA A 151 24.61 -3.68 14.11
C ALA A 151 25.40 -4.31 15.25
N ASP A 152 25.07 -3.94 16.48
CA ASP A 152 25.57 -4.56 17.69
C ASP A 152 24.39 -5.20 18.44
N GLU A 153 24.62 -6.38 19.03
CA GLU A 153 23.68 -7.00 19.96
C GLU A 153 23.77 -6.31 21.33
N ASP A 154 22.71 -5.60 21.73
CA ASP A 154 22.56 -4.96 23.03
C ASP A 154 21.69 -5.83 23.94
N ILE A 155 22.11 -6.00 25.19
CA ILE A 155 21.35 -6.74 26.21
C ILE A 155 20.87 -5.74 27.26
N PHE A 156 19.58 -5.39 27.18
CA PHE A 156 18.93 -4.50 28.12
C PHE A 156 18.09 -5.28 29.12
N SER A 157 18.50 -5.30 30.40
CA SER A 157 17.78 -6.01 31.47
C SER A 157 17.43 -7.47 31.13
N GLY A 158 18.33 -8.18 30.43
CA GLY A 158 18.15 -9.57 30.01
C GLY A 158 17.34 -9.76 28.71
N MET A 159 16.93 -8.67 28.04
CA MET A 159 16.35 -8.72 26.70
C MET A 159 17.43 -8.54 25.65
N HIS A 160 17.56 -9.49 24.73
CA HIS A 160 18.44 -9.39 23.57
C HIS A 160 17.80 -8.48 22.52
N MET A 161 18.52 -7.47 22.04
CA MET A 161 18.07 -6.51 21.05
C MET A 161 19.15 -6.23 20.01
N CYS A 162 18.75 -6.04 18.75
CA CYS A 162 19.62 -5.49 17.72
C CYS A 162 19.56 -3.97 17.75
N SER A 163 20.69 -3.32 18.01
CA SER A 163 20.83 -1.87 17.94
C SER A 163 21.59 -1.47 16.68
N TYR A 164 21.01 -0.57 15.89
CA TYR A 164 21.57 -0.14 14.61
C TYR A 164 22.19 1.24 14.75
N TYR A 165 23.52 1.31 14.61
CA TYR A 165 24.26 2.56 14.65
C TYR A 165 24.68 2.96 13.24
N ILE A 166 24.28 4.16 12.82
CA ILE A 166 24.75 4.76 11.58
C ILE A 166 26.06 5.47 11.91
N HIS A 167 27.18 4.99 11.36
CA HIS A 167 28.51 5.61 11.57
C HIS A 167 28.66 6.99 10.90
N SER A 168 27.65 7.43 10.13
CA SER A 168 27.66 8.72 9.44
C SER A 168 27.02 9.83 10.28
N GLN A 169 27.66 11.01 10.32
CA GLN A 169 27.15 12.25 10.92
C GLN A 169 25.89 12.82 10.21
N ASN A 170 25.32 12.12 9.23
CA ASN A 170 24.19 12.58 8.43
C ASN A 170 22.94 11.72 8.65
N PRO A 171 22.13 11.99 9.70
CA PRO A 171 20.80 11.39 9.86
C PRO A 171 19.81 11.77 8.73
N SER A 172 20.22 12.59 7.76
CA SER A 172 19.40 13.11 6.67
C SER A 172 19.06 12.10 5.56
N LEU A 173 19.75 10.97 5.43
CA LEU A 173 19.52 10.06 4.28
C LEU A 173 18.16 9.33 4.34
N ILE A 174 17.72 8.93 5.55
CA ILE A 174 16.40 8.33 5.75
C ILE A 174 15.33 9.36 5.43
N GLU A 175 15.45 10.55 5.99
CA GLU A 175 14.53 11.67 5.78
C GLU A 175 14.40 12.01 4.28
N ILE A 176 15.52 12.07 3.54
CA ILE A 176 15.51 12.30 2.07
C ILE A 176 14.71 11.22 1.33
N THR A 177 14.87 9.95 1.69
CA THR A 177 14.12 8.84 1.06
C THR A 177 12.61 8.98 1.29
N TRP A 178 12.19 9.33 2.50
CA TRP A 178 10.79 9.61 2.81
C TRP A 178 10.24 10.85 2.09
N ILE A 179 11.05 11.90 1.96
CA ILE A 179 10.68 13.10 1.19
C ILE A 179 10.45 12.73 -0.28
N LEU A 180 11.34 11.96 -0.89
CA LEU A 180 11.21 11.52 -2.28
C LEU A 180 9.93 10.69 -2.50
N GLY A 181 9.63 9.76 -1.60
CA GLY A 181 8.38 8.99 -1.61
C GLY A 181 7.15 9.88 -1.49
N THR A 182 7.16 10.82 -0.54
CA THR A 182 6.05 11.76 -0.32
C THR A 182 5.81 12.66 -1.54
N VAL A 183 6.87 13.14 -2.18
CA VAL A 183 6.77 13.96 -3.42
C VAL A 183 6.08 13.16 -4.54
N TRP A 184 6.44 11.89 -4.70
CA TRP A 184 5.79 11.00 -5.67
C TRP A 184 4.30 10.82 -5.38
N GLU A 185 3.93 10.61 -4.12
CA GLU A 185 2.53 10.45 -3.71
C GLU A 185 1.71 11.73 -3.88
N ILE A 186 2.28 12.88 -3.52
CA ILE A 186 1.65 14.19 -3.72
C ILE A 186 1.42 14.43 -5.22
N LEU A 187 2.39 14.11 -6.06
CA LEU A 187 2.24 14.20 -7.51
C LEU A 187 1.08 13.31 -8.00
N ALA A 188 1.03 12.06 -7.55
CA ALA A 188 -0.03 11.13 -7.90
C ALA A 188 -1.41 11.63 -7.45
N LEU A 189 -1.53 12.14 -6.22
CA LEU A 189 -2.75 12.73 -5.69
C LEU A 189 -3.18 13.97 -6.50
N CYS A 190 -2.25 14.88 -6.81
CA CYS A 190 -2.54 16.07 -7.61
C CYS A 190 -3.09 15.70 -8.99
N LEU A 191 -2.48 14.71 -9.65
CA LEU A 191 -2.93 14.20 -10.95
C LEU A 191 -4.30 13.54 -10.86
N ALA A 192 -4.55 12.75 -9.81
CA ALA A 192 -5.84 12.13 -9.57
C ALA A 192 -6.94 13.16 -9.33
N VAL A 193 -6.70 14.18 -8.49
CA VAL A 193 -7.64 15.27 -8.22
C VAL A 193 -7.90 16.08 -9.49
N TRP A 194 -6.87 16.38 -10.27
CA TRP A 194 -6.99 17.13 -11.51
C TRP A 194 -7.93 16.44 -12.51
N ILE A 195 -7.69 15.15 -12.80
CA ILE A 195 -8.53 14.42 -13.75
C ILE A 195 -9.96 14.22 -13.21
N SER A 196 -10.11 14.02 -11.90
CA SER A 196 -11.41 13.91 -11.24
C SER A 196 -12.22 15.20 -11.39
N ALA A 197 -11.59 16.35 -11.14
CA ALA A 197 -12.21 17.67 -11.29
C ALA A 197 -12.49 18.02 -12.75
N LYS A 198 -11.63 17.60 -13.68
CA LYS A 198 -11.87 17.77 -15.12
C LYS A 198 -13.09 16.97 -15.57
N HIS A 199 -13.16 15.69 -15.20
CA HIS A 199 -14.23 14.81 -15.61
C HIS A 199 -15.58 15.23 -15.03
N SER A 200 -15.63 15.61 -13.74
CA SER A 200 -16.87 16.12 -13.14
C SER A 200 -17.37 17.40 -13.80
N ARG A 201 -16.48 18.33 -14.17
CA ARG A 201 -16.84 19.56 -14.90
C ARG A 201 -17.34 19.29 -16.33
N GLU A 202 -16.73 18.35 -17.05
CA GLU A 202 -17.16 17.96 -18.39
C GLU A 202 -18.53 17.28 -18.35
N LEU A 203 -18.77 16.44 -17.35
CA LEU A 203 -20.00 15.69 -17.19
C LEU A 203 -21.16 16.56 -16.69
N GLN A 204 -20.87 17.57 -15.86
CA GLN A 204 -21.85 18.58 -15.46
C GLN A 204 -22.36 19.43 -16.65
N ARG A 205 -21.64 19.44 -17.78
CA ARG A 205 -22.09 20.11 -19.02
C ARG A 205 -22.97 19.21 -19.91
N THR A 206 -22.99 17.89 -19.72
CA THR A 206 -23.74 16.96 -20.56
C THR A 206 -24.93 16.36 -19.80
N SER A 207 -26.13 16.88 -20.07
CA SER A 207 -27.38 16.58 -19.35
C SER A 207 -27.93 15.15 -19.47
N THR A 208 -27.26 14.22 -20.17
CA THR A 208 -27.92 13.03 -20.75
C THR A 208 -27.57 11.70 -20.07
N GLY A 209 -26.76 11.67 -19.00
CA GLY A 209 -26.30 10.40 -18.42
C GLY A 209 -26.04 10.43 -16.91
N TRP A 210 -27.01 10.89 -16.12
CA TRP A 210 -26.84 11.12 -14.67
C TRP A 210 -26.47 9.85 -13.88
N ALA A 211 -27.03 8.68 -14.23
CA ALA A 211 -26.74 7.42 -13.52
C ALA A 211 -25.32 6.87 -13.78
N VAL A 212 -24.84 6.92 -15.03
CA VAL A 212 -23.48 6.48 -15.38
C VAL A 212 -22.44 7.48 -14.83
N ALA A 213 -22.83 8.76 -14.78
CA ALA A 213 -22.02 9.82 -14.20
C ALA A 213 -21.78 9.65 -12.70
N ASP A 214 -22.82 9.30 -11.94
CA ASP A 214 -22.71 9.07 -10.51
C ASP A 214 -21.80 7.90 -10.19
N CYS A 215 -21.90 6.79 -10.92
CA CYS A 215 -21.08 5.62 -10.66
C CYS A 215 -19.59 5.83 -10.95
N LEU A 216 -19.26 6.46 -12.09
CA LEU A 216 -17.88 6.87 -12.40
C LEU A 216 -17.35 7.86 -11.37
N THR A 217 -18.18 8.78 -10.91
CA THR A 217 -17.81 9.76 -9.88
C THR A 217 -17.51 9.08 -8.54
N ILE A 218 -18.30 8.10 -8.12
CA ILE A 218 -18.07 7.33 -6.89
C ILE A 218 -16.75 6.54 -6.99
N LEU A 219 -16.51 5.87 -8.11
CA LEU A 219 -15.27 5.10 -8.32
C LEU A 219 -14.03 6.00 -8.28
N ILE A 220 -14.08 7.14 -8.99
CA ILE A 220 -13.01 8.14 -8.99
C ILE A 220 -12.77 8.68 -7.58
N LYS A 221 -13.84 8.99 -6.83
CA LYS A 221 -13.75 9.49 -5.46
C LYS A 221 -13.08 8.47 -4.54
N SER A 222 -13.37 7.17 -4.71
CA SER A 222 -12.71 6.10 -3.94
C SER A 222 -11.19 6.04 -4.19
N HIS A 223 -10.75 6.25 -5.43
CA HIS A 223 -9.32 6.30 -5.78
C HIS A 223 -8.62 7.54 -5.23
N VAL A 224 -9.27 8.70 -5.26
CA VAL A 224 -8.72 9.93 -4.66
C VAL A 224 -8.56 9.79 -3.16
N PHE A 225 -9.54 9.21 -2.45
CA PHE A 225 -9.40 8.95 -1.01
C PHE A 225 -8.25 8.01 -0.69
N TYR A 226 -8.02 6.99 -1.51
CA TYR A 226 -6.85 6.12 -1.37
C TYR A 226 -5.53 6.88 -1.54
N PHE A 227 -5.40 7.71 -2.58
CA PHE A 227 -4.16 8.51 -2.73
C PHE A 227 -3.99 9.53 -1.60
N ALA A 228 -5.10 10.10 -1.10
CA ALA A 228 -5.08 11.03 0.01
C ALA A 228 -4.67 10.36 1.34
N SER A 229 -5.09 9.11 1.58
CA SER A 229 -4.63 8.36 2.76
C SER A 229 -3.13 8.13 2.68
N PHE A 230 -2.60 7.75 1.51
CA PHE A 230 -1.15 7.58 1.30
C PHE A 230 -0.35 8.81 1.66
N VAL A 231 -0.71 9.97 1.09
CA VAL A 231 -0.06 11.24 1.40
C VAL A 231 -0.18 11.59 2.88
N CYS A 232 -1.33 11.34 3.50
CA CYS A 232 -1.53 11.61 4.94
C CYS A 232 -0.54 10.82 5.80
N VAL A 233 -0.38 9.53 5.54
CA VAL A 233 0.53 8.67 6.30
C VAL A 233 1.99 9.07 6.08
N SER A 234 2.38 9.36 4.84
CA SER A 234 3.75 9.82 4.55
C SER A 234 4.06 11.18 5.18
N CYS A 235 3.08 12.09 5.25
CA CYS A 235 3.24 13.35 5.99
C CYS A 235 3.37 13.14 7.51
N LEU A 236 2.62 12.19 8.09
CA LEU A 236 2.78 11.81 9.50
C LEU A 236 4.18 11.20 9.74
N GLN A 237 4.69 10.41 8.81
CA GLN A 237 6.04 9.86 8.90
C GLN A 237 7.10 10.96 8.85
N LEU A 238 6.98 11.92 7.94
CA LEU A 238 7.91 13.07 7.89
C LEU A 238 7.86 13.89 9.18
N SER A 239 6.68 14.01 9.79
CA SER A 239 6.52 14.72 11.06
C SER A 239 7.27 14.04 12.22
N TYR A 240 7.50 12.72 12.15
CA TYR A 240 8.31 11.99 13.13
C TYR A 240 9.77 12.44 13.14
N PHE A 241 10.32 12.84 11.98
CA PHE A 241 11.69 13.33 11.87
C PHE A 241 11.85 14.79 12.33
N SER A 242 10.74 15.49 12.60
CA SER A 242 10.78 16.89 13.04
C SER A 242 11.35 17.01 14.47
N PRO A 243 12.28 17.95 14.71
CA PRO A 243 12.90 18.17 16.03
C PRO A 243 11.92 18.69 17.11
N THR A 244 10.67 18.98 16.73
CA THR A 244 9.62 19.48 17.62
C THR A 244 8.99 18.40 18.51
N LEU A 245 9.23 17.12 18.22
CA LEU A 245 8.77 16.01 19.06
C LEU A 245 9.91 15.65 20.02
N ASP A 246 9.79 16.07 21.29
CA ASP A 246 10.72 15.61 22.33
C ASP A 246 10.69 14.07 22.39
N SER A 247 11.83 13.46 22.06
CA SER A 247 12.00 12.00 21.92
C SER A 247 11.73 11.21 23.21
N THR A 248 11.61 11.91 24.35
CA THR A 248 11.42 11.33 25.69
C THR A 248 9.99 11.49 26.24
N SER A 249 9.07 12.08 25.47
CA SER A 249 7.68 12.25 25.86
C SER A 249 6.89 10.95 25.69
N VAL A 250 5.99 10.63 26.63
CA VAL A 250 4.99 9.56 26.45
C VAL A 250 4.18 9.73 25.15
N GLY A 251 4.05 10.97 24.67
CA GLY A 251 3.42 11.27 23.39
C GLY A 251 4.19 10.75 22.17
N SER A 252 5.54 10.75 22.19
CA SER A 252 6.34 10.24 21.06
C SER A 252 6.26 8.72 20.97
N GLU A 253 6.19 8.03 22.12
CA GLU A 253 6.03 6.57 22.19
C GLU A 253 4.67 6.11 21.63
N ILE A 254 3.58 6.82 21.96
CA ILE A 254 2.25 6.52 21.40
C ILE A 254 2.21 6.84 19.91
N TYR A 255 2.86 7.93 19.51
CA TYR A 255 2.89 8.38 18.12
C TYR A 255 3.61 7.36 17.21
N SER A 256 4.75 6.80 17.65
CA SER A 256 5.48 5.79 16.87
C SER A 256 4.67 4.49 16.68
N GLY A 257 4.02 4.01 17.73
CA GLY A 257 3.14 2.83 17.66
C GLY A 257 1.95 3.06 16.72
N LEU A 258 1.32 4.24 16.79
CA LEU A 258 0.24 4.62 15.87
C LEU A 258 0.72 4.70 14.43
N LEU A 259 1.89 5.29 14.20
CA LEU A 259 2.50 5.43 12.88
C LEU A 259 2.78 4.06 12.26
N GLN A 260 3.37 3.14 13.03
CA GLN A 260 3.60 1.76 12.62
C GLN A 260 2.30 1.07 12.21
N PHE A 261 1.26 1.17 13.06
CA PHE A 261 -0.04 0.58 12.78
C PHE A 261 -0.65 1.11 11.47
N VAL A 262 -0.66 2.43 11.30
CA VAL A 262 -1.27 3.08 10.14
C VAL A 262 -0.50 2.74 8.85
N THR A 263 0.83 2.69 8.88
CA THR A 263 1.67 2.30 7.73
C THR A 263 1.40 0.86 7.30
N VAL A 264 1.31 -0.07 8.24
CA VAL A 264 1.03 -1.48 7.93
C VAL A 264 -0.37 -1.64 7.33
N VAL A 265 -1.39 -0.99 7.92
CA VAL A 265 -2.77 -1.00 7.38
C VAL A 265 -2.81 -0.39 5.98
N GLN A 266 -2.10 0.70 5.75
CA GLN A 266 -2.04 1.34 4.43
C GLN A 266 -1.44 0.42 3.37
N SER A 267 -0.28 -0.18 3.66
CA SER A 267 0.47 -0.98 2.70
C SER A 267 -0.20 -2.32 2.40
N PHE A 268 -0.80 -2.96 3.41
CA PHE A 268 -1.25 -4.34 3.30
C PHE A 268 -2.77 -4.53 3.29
N VAL A 269 -3.58 -3.53 3.69
CA VAL A 269 -5.05 -3.65 3.71
C VAL A 269 -5.69 -2.79 2.63
N LEU A 270 -5.33 -1.50 2.56
CA LEU A 270 -6.00 -0.56 1.63
C LEU A 270 -5.74 -0.90 0.17
N GLY A 271 -4.50 -1.27 -0.18
CA GLY A 271 -4.11 -1.64 -1.55
C GLY A 271 -4.92 -2.82 -2.10
N PRO A 272 -4.90 -3.98 -1.43
CA PRO A 272 -5.68 -5.16 -1.80
C PRO A 272 -7.19 -4.92 -1.90
N ARG A 273 -7.80 -4.28 -0.89
CA ARG A 273 -9.25 -3.98 -0.90
C ARG A 273 -9.66 -3.13 -2.11
N LEU A 274 -8.85 -2.14 -2.45
CA LEU A 274 -9.13 -1.30 -3.59
C LEU A 274 -9.02 -2.06 -4.92
N ILE A 275 -8.19 -3.11 -5.02
CA ILE A 275 -8.12 -3.97 -6.21
C ILE A 275 -9.35 -4.85 -6.31
N LEU A 276 -9.76 -5.47 -5.20
CA LEU A 276 -10.96 -6.30 -5.14
C LEU A 276 -12.21 -5.52 -5.50
N GLY A 277 -12.41 -4.32 -4.93
CA GLY A 277 -13.59 -3.49 -5.22
C GLY A 277 -13.73 -3.14 -6.71
N VAL A 278 -12.62 -2.92 -7.42
CA VAL A 278 -12.65 -2.68 -8.88
C VAL A 278 -13.03 -3.94 -9.65
N ARG A 279 -12.49 -5.11 -9.26
CA ARG A 279 -12.83 -6.39 -9.90
C ARG A 279 -14.28 -6.77 -9.66
N GLU A 280 -14.77 -6.59 -8.44
CA GLU A 280 -16.16 -6.85 -8.09
C GLU A 280 -17.10 -5.97 -8.93
N TYR A 281 -16.78 -4.68 -9.05
CA TYR A 281 -17.54 -3.75 -9.88
C TYR A 281 -17.54 -4.17 -11.36
N HIS A 282 -16.39 -4.56 -11.91
CA HIS A 282 -16.31 -5.06 -13.28
C HIS A 282 -17.09 -6.37 -13.47
N ALA A 283 -17.07 -7.28 -12.49
CA ALA A 283 -17.82 -8.53 -12.55
C ALA A 283 -19.34 -8.28 -12.57
N LYS A 284 -19.84 -7.35 -11.73
CA LYS A 284 -21.25 -6.93 -11.72
C LYS A 284 -21.67 -6.31 -13.05
N LEU A 285 -20.86 -5.41 -13.61
CA LEU A 285 -21.12 -4.80 -14.92
C LEU A 285 -21.25 -5.82 -16.05
N VAL A 286 -20.40 -6.85 -16.05
CA VAL A 286 -20.47 -7.93 -17.06
C VAL A 286 -21.75 -8.76 -16.87
N ALA A 287 -22.08 -9.12 -15.63
CA ALA A 287 -23.30 -9.87 -15.32
C ALA A 287 -24.57 -9.10 -15.75
N ASP A 288 -24.67 -7.81 -15.42
CA ASP A 288 -25.81 -6.96 -15.81
C ASP A 288 -25.95 -6.85 -17.34
N SER A 289 -24.82 -6.83 -18.06
CA SER A 289 -24.83 -6.78 -19.53
C SER A 289 -25.29 -8.08 -20.16
N ASP A 290 -24.89 -9.23 -19.60
CA ASP A 290 -25.30 -10.55 -20.09
C ASP A 290 -26.79 -10.81 -19.81
N ASP A 291 -27.31 -10.37 -18.65
CA ASP A 291 -28.74 -10.43 -18.33
C ASP A 291 -29.58 -9.55 -19.26
N GLY A 292 -29.10 -8.34 -19.60
CA GLY A 292 -29.76 -7.45 -20.58
C GLY A 292 -29.77 -8.01 -22.01
N ILE A 293 -28.71 -8.72 -22.42
CA ILE A 293 -28.64 -9.41 -23.71
C ILE A 293 -29.54 -10.66 -23.71
N GLY A 294 -29.61 -11.39 -22.59
CA GLY A 294 -30.51 -12.53 -22.41
C GLY A 294 -31.99 -12.12 -22.57
N MET A 295 -32.39 -11.03 -21.92
CA MET A 295 -33.77 -10.52 -21.96
C MET A 295 -34.17 -10.00 -23.36
N THR A 296 -33.23 -9.40 -24.10
CA THR A 296 -33.49 -8.92 -25.48
C THR A 296 -33.52 -10.04 -26.52
N SER A 297 -32.76 -11.13 -26.31
CA SER A 297 -32.81 -12.30 -27.22
C SER A 297 -34.13 -13.07 -27.11
N ILE A 298 -34.73 -13.12 -25.91
CA ILE A 298 -36.02 -13.79 -25.69
C ILE A 298 -37.17 -13.02 -26.35
N VAL A 299 -37.09 -11.69 -26.41
CA VAL A 299 -38.16 -10.85 -27.00
C VAL A 299 -38.11 -10.81 -28.54
N PHE A 300 -36.98 -11.15 -29.17
CA PHE A 300 -36.86 -11.11 -30.64
C PHE A 300 -37.28 -12.39 -31.37
N GLN A 301 -37.70 -13.43 -30.65
CA GLN A 301 -38.05 -14.73 -31.24
C GLN A 301 -39.56 -14.98 -31.40
N GLU A 302 -40.42 -14.00 -31.09
CA GLU A 302 -41.90 -14.17 -31.13
C GLU A 302 -42.62 -13.35 -32.22
N ARG A 303 -41.95 -12.97 -33.31
CA ARG A 303 -42.64 -12.32 -34.43
C ARG A 303 -42.08 -12.67 -35.82
N ILE A 304 -42.03 -13.96 -36.13
CA ILE A 304 -42.02 -14.43 -37.52
C ILE A 304 -43.10 -15.51 -37.67
N TYR A 305 -44.32 -15.09 -38.02
CA TYR A 305 -45.33 -15.97 -38.61
C TYR A 305 -45.78 -15.38 -39.96
N ILE A 306 -45.10 -15.86 -40.99
CA ILE A 306 -45.60 -16.34 -42.29
C ILE A 306 -46.71 -15.50 -42.95
N THR A 307 -46.31 -14.66 -43.91
CA THR A 307 -47.11 -14.32 -45.09
C THR A 307 -46.83 -15.35 -46.18
N THR A 308 -47.81 -16.18 -46.52
CA THR A 308 -47.86 -16.85 -47.83
C THR A 308 -49.13 -16.40 -48.53
N GLY A 309 -48.97 -15.43 -49.41
CA GLY A 309 -49.93 -15.13 -50.45
C GLY A 309 -49.48 -15.76 -51.76
N GLY A 310 -50.45 -16.26 -52.53
CA GLY A 310 -50.34 -16.34 -53.99
C GLY A 310 -50.80 -17.65 -54.62
N GLY A 311 -51.91 -17.59 -55.36
CA GLY A 311 -52.02 -18.33 -56.63
C GLY A 311 -53.37 -18.94 -56.98
N VAL A 312 -54.16 -18.16 -57.75
CA VAL A 312 -55.20 -18.54 -58.75
C VAL A 312 -56.48 -19.22 -58.25
#